data_AF-A0A091FF79-F1
#
_entry.id   AF-A0A091FF79-F1
#
_cell.length_a   1.000
_cell.length_b   1.000
_cell.length_c   1.000
_cell.angle_alpha   90.00
_cell.angle_beta   90.00
_cell.angle_gamma   90.00
#
_symmetry.space_group_name_H-M   'P 1'
#
loop_
_entity.id
_entity.type
_entity.pdbx_description
1 polymer ?
#
loop_
_entity_poly.entity_id
_entity_poly.type
_entity_poly.pdbx_seq_one_letter_code
_entity_poly.pdbx_strand_id
1 'polypeptide(L)'
;MKAGNKEIKLYDENDTTYFINKTKPKSLKDLGFKLPAEPPTKVVSIRLPVNLFNKIKAYATNIDMPYQAFIKYVLNKELEKENKKHKRHAA
;
A
#
# COMPACT_ATOMS: atom_id res chain seq x y z
N MET A 1 -18.00 3.47 46.36
CA MET A 1 -17.56 4.88 46.37
C MET A 1 -17.29 5.29 44.92
N LYS A 2 -18.09 6.22 44.36
CA LYS A 2 -17.93 6.69 42.98
C LYS A 2 -16.73 7.64 42.92
N ALA A 3 -15.70 7.30 42.16
CA ALA A 3 -14.59 8.22 41.88
C ALA A 3 -15.19 9.43 41.12
N GLY A 4 -15.20 10.60 41.77
CA GLY A 4 -15.71 11.83 41.17
C GLY A 4 -14.89 12.19 39.93
N ASN A 5 -15.58 12.51 38.83
CA ASN A 5 -14.96 13.04 37.62
C ASN A 5 -14.23 14.34 37.95
N LYS A 6 -12.92 14.26 38.19
CA LYS A 6 -12.05 15.43 38.25
C LYS A 6 -11.84 15.93 36.83
N GLU A 7 -12.30 17.14 36.53
CA GLU A 7 -12.02 17.79 35.25
C GLU A 7 -10.51 18.00 35.08
N ILE A 8 -10.00 17.69 33.89
CA ILE A 8 -8.59 17.88 33.54
C ILE A 8 -8.43 19.28 32.94
N LYS A 9 -8.20 20.28 33.80
CA LYS A 9 -7.98 21.68 33.38
C LYS A 9 -6.59 21.96 32.78
N LEU A 10 -5.72 20.95 32.80
CA LEU A 10 -4.30 21.08 32.40
C LEU A 10 -4.12 21.63 30.98
N TYR A 11 -5.06 21.34 30.08
CA TYR A 11 -5.03 21.75 28.67
C TYR A 11 -5.70 23.11 28.42
N ASP A 12 -6.47 23.63 29.38
CA ASP A 12 -7.15 24.93 29.26
C ASP A 12 -6.20 26.09 29.58
N GLU A 13 -5.20 25.82 30.44
CA GLU A 13 -4.29 26.83 30.97
C GLU A 13 -2.92 26.86 30.26
N ASN A 14 -2.57 25.79 29.51
CA ASN A 14 -1.25 25.64 28.90
C ASN A 14 -1.33 25.41 27.39
N ASP A 15 -0.44 26.06 26.63
CA ASP A 15 -0.29 25.78 25.20
C ASP A 15 0.14 24.32 25.00
N THR A 16 -0.67 23.59 24.24
CA THR A 16 -0.47 22.17 23.95
C THR A 16 0.90 21.86 23.31
N THR A 17 1.51 22.85 22.67
CA THR A 17 2.84 22.74 22.05
C THR A 17 3.94 22.42 23.06
N TYR A 18 3.79 22.82 24.34
CA TYR A 18 4.76 22.53 25.40
C TYR A 18 4.85 21.04 25.74
N PHE A 19 3.80 20.26 25.47
CA PHE A 19 3.79 18.82 25.76
C PHE A 19 4.40 17.98 24.63
N ILE A 20 4.76 18.60 23.49
CA ILE A 20 5.38 17.91 22.35
C ILE A 20 6.90 17.95 22.51
N ASN A 21 7.51 16.78 22.74
CA ASN A 21 8.97 16.67 22.80
C ASN A 21 9.59 16.79 21.40
N LYS A 22 10.08 17.97 21.06
CA LYS A 22 10.74 18.28 19.77
C LYS A 22 12.14 17.69 19.63
N THR A 23 12.79 17.30 20.71
CA THR A 23 14.17 16.74 20.67
C THR A 23 14.19 15.26 20.35
N LYS A 24 13.06 14.54 20.51
CA LYS A 24 12.90 13.13 20.17
C LYS A 24 11.63 12.90 19.36
N PRO A 25 11.63 13.21 18.05
CA PRO A 25 10.47 12.96 17.19
C PRO A 25 10.22 11.45 17.09
N LYS A 26 8.97 11.05 17.36
CA LYS A 26 8.52 9.66 17.17
C LYS A 26 8.20 9.41 15.70
N SER A 27 8.71 8.31 15.16
CA SER A 27 8.34 7.79 13.85
C SER A 27 7.07 6.94 13.93
N LEU A 28 6.45 6.61 12.79
CA LEU A 28 5.30 5.69 12.74
C LEU A 28 5.58 4.34 13.44
N LYS A 29 6.84 3.89 13.44
CA LYS A 29 7.26 2.65 14.08
C LYS A 29 7.16 2.71 15.61
N ASP A 30 7.34 3.89 16.20
CA ASP A 30 7.34 4.12 17.66
C ASP A 30 5.93 4.23 18.24
N LEU A 31 4.92 4.35 17.37
CA LEU A 31 3.51 4.43 17.72
C LEU A 31 2.85 3.04 17.81
N GLY A 32 3.62 1.96 17.66
CA GLY A 32 3.11 0.58 17.69
C GLY A 32 2.31 0.18 16.45
N PHE A 33 2.25 1.05 15.43
CA PHE A 33 1.61 0.74 14.16
C PHE A 33 2.54 -0.09 13.29
N LYS A 34 2.08 -1.27 12.88
CA LYS A 34 2.69 -2.05 11.79
C LYS A 34 1.97 -1.69 10.51
N LEU A 35 2.72 -1.20 9.51
CA LEU A 35 2.15 -1.12 8.16
C LEU A 35 1.79 -2.54 7.69
N PRO A 36 0.73 -2.70 6.89
CA PRO A 36 0.45 -3.98 6.26
C PRO A 36 1.66 -4.45 5.47
N ALA A 37 1.92 -5.76 5.49
CA ALA A 37 3.05 -6.36 4.77
C ALA A 37 2.94 -6.14 3.26
N GLU A 38 1.72 -6.04 2.74
CA GLU A 38 1.44 -5.72 1.34
C GLU A 38 1.17 -4.23 1.16
N PRO A 39 1.84 -3.56 0.20
CA PRO A 39 1.57 -2.17 -0.10
C PRO A 39 0.14 -2.00 -0.64
N PRO A 40 -0.50 -0.83 -0.40
CA PRO A 40 -1.83 -0.57 -0.91
C PRO A 40 -1.86 -0.58 -2.45
N THR A 41 -2.98 -1.03 -3.01
CA THR A 41 -3.17 -1.02 -4.46
C THR A 41 -3.46 0.39 -4.97
N LYS A 42 -2.89 0.74 -6.13
CA LYS A 42 -3.16 2.01 -6.82
C LYS A 42 -3.98 1.74 -8.08
N VAL A 43 -5.06 2.49 -8.27
CA VAL A 43 -5.88 2.40 -9.49
C VAL A 43 -5.11 3.02 -10.66
N VAL A 44 -5.04 2.27 -11.75
CA VAL A 44 -4.45 2.72 -13.03
C VAL A 44 -5.43 2.46 -14.15
N SER A 45 -5.60 3.44 -15.04
CA SER A 45 -6.45 3.33 -16.22
C SER A 45 -5.60 3.12 -17.47
N ILE A 46 -5.79 1.99 -18.13
CA ILE A 46 -5.06 1.64 -19.36
C ILE A 46 -6.09 1.45 -20.47
N ARG A 47 -5.90 2.11 -21.61
CA ARG A 47 -6.72 1.87 -22.82
C ARG A 47 -6.17 0.68 -23.59
N LEU A 48 -7.03 -0.30 -23.86
CA LEU A 48 -6.67 -1.50 -24.62
C LEU A 48 -7.52 -1.58 -25.89
N PRO A 49 -6.96 -2.08 -27.02
CA PRO A 49 -7.78 -2.46 -28.16
C PRO A 49 -8.81 -3.52 -27.76
N VAL A 50 -10.04 -3.39 -28.25
CA VAL A 50 -11.17 -4.28 -27.90
C VAL A 50 -10.81 -5.74 -28.15
N ASN A 51 -10.17 -6.03 -29.28
CA ASN A 51 -9.77 -7.39 -29.65
C ASN A 51 -8.78 -8.00 -28.64
N LEU A 52 -7.86 -7.19 -28.10
CA LEU A 52 -6.89 -7.66 -27.10
C LEU A 52 -7.59 -7.94 -25.76
N PHE A 53 -8.48 -7.04 -25.32
CA PHE A 53 -9.25 -7.24 -24.10
C PHE A 53 -10.08 -8.53 -24.16
N ASN A 54 -10.75 -8.78 -25.29
CA ASN A 54 -11.53 -10.00 -25.49
C ASN A 54 -10.67 -11.26 -25.47
N LYS A 55 -9.48 -11.23 -26.09
CA LYS A 55 -8.51 -12.34 -26.04
C LYS A 55 -8.05 -12.62 -24.62
N ILE A 56 -7.72 -11.57 -23.85
CA ILE A 56 -7.32 -11.68 -22.44
C ILE A 56 -8.44 -12.33 -21.63
N LYS A 57 -9.69 -11.87 -21.82
CA LYS A 57 -10.85 -12.40 -21.08
C LYS A 57 -11.07 -13.88 -21.39
N ALA A 58 -11.09 -14.26 -22.67
CA ALA A 58 -11.27 -15.65 -23.08
C ALA A 58 -10.17 -16.56 -22.53
N TYR A 59 -8.91 -16.14 -22.64
CA TYR A 59 -7.79 -16.92 -22.12
C TYR A 59 -7.83 -17.08 -20.60
N ALA A 60 -8.12 -16.01 -19.87
CA ALA A 60 -8.21 -16.05 -18.41
C ALA A 60 -9.34 -16.99 -17.95
N THR A 61 -10.49 -16.97 -18.63
CA THR A 61 -11.58 -17.91 -18.37
C THR A 61 -11.16 -19.37 -18.61
N ASN A 62 -10.40 -19.66 -19.67
CA ASN A 62 -9.95 -21.03 -19.98
C ASN A 62 -9.00 -21.63 -18.91
N ILE A 63 -8.36 -20.79 -18.10
CA ILE A 63 -7.44 -21.21 -17.03
C ILE A 63 -8.05 -20.99 -15.63
N ASP A 64 -9.37 -20.78 -15.55
CA ASP A 64 -10.12 -20.51 -14.32
C ASP A 64 -9.57 -19.32 -13.50
N MET A 65 -9.12 -18.28 -14.19
CA MET A 65 -8.57 -17.07 -13.57
C MET A 65 -9.40 -15.83 -13.93
N PRO A 66 -9.69 -14.93 -12.97
CA PRO A 66 -10.26 -13.61 -13.30
C PRO A 66 -9.32 -12.83 -14.22
N TYR A 67 -9.84 -12.21 -15.29
CA TYR A 67 -9.03 -11.49 -16.27
C TYR A 67 -8.16 -10.38 -15.64
N GLN A 68 -8.63 -9.73 -14.57
CA GLN A 68 -7.86 -8.72 -13.83
C GLN A 68 -6.65 -9.32 -13.12
N ALA A 69 -6.81 -10.50 -12.52
CA ALA A 69 -5.70 -11.22 -11.89
C ALA A 69 -4.71 -11.70 -12.95
N PHE A 70 -5.20 -12.16 -14.10
CA PHE A 70 -4.35 -12.54 -15.22
C PHE A 70 -3.51 -11.38 -15.76
N ILE A 71 -4.11 -10.18 -15.90
CA ILE A 71 -3.36 -8.98 -16.29
C ILE A 71 -2.22 -8.71 -15.29
N LYS A 72 -2.49 -8.76 -13.98
CA LYS A 72 -1.46 -8.58 -12.94
C LYS A 72 -0.34 -9.62 -13.06
N TYR A 73 -0.71 -10.89 -13.26
CA TYR A 73 0.24 -11.98 -13.43
C TYR A 73 1.16 -11.76 -14.63
N VAL A 74 0.59 -11.43 -15.80
CA VAL A 74 1.37 -11.19 -17.02
C VAL A 74 2.32 -10.01 -16.86
N LEU A 75 1.84 -8.89 -16.30
CA LEU A 75 2.67 -7.71 -16.05
C LEU A 75 3.86 -8.03 -15.13
N ASN A 76 3.60 -8.73 -14.02
CA ASN A 76 4.64 -9.13 -13.09
C ASN A 76 5.65 -10.09 -13.74
N LYS A 77 5.14 -11.09 -14.47
CA LYS A 77 5.98 -12.08 -15.17
C LYS A 77 6.92 -11.42 -16.17
N GLU A 78 6.46 -10.43 -16.91
CA GLU A 78 7.28 -9.78 -17.94
C GLU A 78 8.30 -8.81 -17.32
N LEU A 79 7.93 -8.07 -16.27
CA LEU A 79 8.87 -7.24 -15.50
C LEU A 79 10.00 -8.08 -14.90
N GLU A 80 9.68 -9.23 -14.31
CA GLU A 80 10.68 -10.14 -13.74
C GLU A 80 11.65 -10.70 -14.79
N LYS A 81 11.16 -10.99 -16.01
CA LYS A 81 12.04 -11.41 -17.11
C LYS A 81 12.96 -10.28 -17.55
N GLU A 82 12.45 -9.07 -17.70
CA GLU A 82 13.23 -7.93 -18.16
C GLU A 82 14.31 -7.56 -17.15
N ASN A 83 13.96 -7.55 -15.86
CA ASN A 83 14.92 -7.38 -14.76
C ASN A 83 16.03 -8.44 -14.80
N LYS A 84 15.70 -9.70 -15.10
CA LYS A 84 16.69 -10.78 -15.24
C LYS A 84 17.60 -10.58 -16.46
N LYS A 85 17.07 -10.10 -17.60
CA LYS A 85 17.90 -9.80 -18.77
C LYS A 85 18.90 -8.69 -18.48
N HIS A 86 18.44 -7.57 -17.91
CA HIS A 86 19.33 -6.44 -17.60
C HIS A 86 20.46 -6.81 -16.64
N LYS A 87 20.19 -7.65 -15.63
CA LYS A 87 21.24 -8.14 -14.71
C LYS A 87 22.30 -9.02 -15.39
N ARG A 88 21.96 -9.72 -16.49
CA ARG A 88 22.89 -10.55 -17.26
C ARG A 88 23.74 -9.76 -18.25
N HIS A 89 23.31 -8.55 -18.63
CA HIS A 89 24.07 -7.65 -19.49
C HIS A 89 24.95 -6.67 -18.73
N ALA A 90 24.71 -6.51 -17.42
CA ALA A 90 25.50 -5.65 -16.53
C ALA A 90 26.59 -6.41 -15.74
N ALA A 91 26.71 -7.73 -15.94
CA ALA A 91 27.70 -8.62 -15.35
C ALA A 91 28.57 -9.23 -16.46
#